data_AF-A0A3N2QM95-F1
#
_entry.id   AF-A0A3N2QM95-F1
#
_cell.length_a   1.000
_cell.length_b   1.000
_cell.length_c   1.000
_cell.angle_alpha   90.00
_cell.angle_beta   90.00
_cell.angle_gamma   90.00
#
_symmetry.space_group_name_H-M   'P 1'
#
loop_
_entity.id
_entity.type
_entity.pdbx_description
1 polymer ?
#
loop_
_entity_poly.entity_id
_entity_poly.type
_entity_poly.pdbx_seq_one_letter_code
_entity_poly.pdbx_strand_id
1 'polypeptide(L)'
;MHPFAPLLRTAMAGVSALLLLPGPAEAQMGGHGPDAWRVTGVTSDDVLNLRMGPGTRYPIIGSFAHDAAGLTMTTCVPFMTEAQGMTMTPEERERLNLPPRWCLMSDAQARSQGWVAARFLEEDTGGPASDQDGDRMIEDAVSLVSRLYTRHEQAMRGEALSPFSHGRAADFFFAGDVSAVADSQWQADPLYDAQDFDITNLRVYADPEMPMFRGMITVWVEFENFGQPQRVEVNLRPDPDQPGRPAPVRIIRIDHGEWQFP
;
A
#
# COMPACT_ATOMS: atom_id res chain seq x y z
N MET A 1 56.10 45.26 54.66
CA MET A 1 56.26 43.78 54.64
C MET A 1 54.92 43.19 54.20
N HIS A 2 54.84 42.76 52.94
CA HIS A 2 53.73 41.97 52.39
C HIS A 2 53.86 40.50 52.82
N PRO A 3 52.74 39.76 52.80
CA PRO A 3 52.53 38.79 51.71
C PRO A 3 51.10 38.90 51.15
N PHE A 4 50.90 39.24 49.86
CA PHE A 4 50.89 38.35 48.69
C PHE A 4 50.06 37.06 48.86
N ALA A 5 48.82 37.13 48.40
CA ALA A 5 47.95 36.00 48.09
C ALA A 5 48.36 35.36 46.74
N PRO A 6 48.31 34.03 46.61
CA PRO A 6 48.28 33.38 45.30
C PRO A 6 46.84 33.02 44.90
N LEU A 7 46.40 33.63 43.80
CA LEU A 7 45.31 33.13 42.96
C LEU A 7 45.74 31.78 42.36
N LEU A 8 44.98 30.72 42.61
CA LEU A 8 45.16 29.45 41.91
C LEU A 8 43.89 29.05 41.14
N ARG A 9 44.01 29.23 39.83
CA ARG A 9 43.66 28.27 38.76
C ARG A 9 42.21 27.77 38.71
N THR A 10 41.48 28.44 37.82
CA THR A 10 40.47 27.89 36.91
C THR A 10 40.67 26.40 36.59
N ALA A 11 39.67 25.59 36.94
CA ALA A 11 39.41 24.30 36.31
C ALA A 11 38.03 24.37 35.67
N MET A 12 37.99 24.66 34.36
CA MET A 12 36.79 24.52 33.55
C MET A 12 36.60 23.03 33.29
N ALA A 13 35.72 22.39 34.06
CA ALA A 13 35.26 21.04 33.78
C ALA A 13 34.30 21.10 32.58
N GLY A 14 34.82 20.82 31.38
CA GLY A 14 34.01 20.65 30.18
C GLY A 14 33.21 19.36 30.26
N VAL A 15 31.94 19.43 30.66
CA VAL A 15 30.99 18.33 30.52
C VAL A 15 30.55 18.29 29.05
N SER A 16 31.15 17.40 28.25
CA SER A 16 30.63 17.08 26.92
C SER A 16 29.37 16.24 27.08
N ALA A 17 28.21 16.88 26.90
CA ALA A 17 26.94 16.20 26.76
C ALA A 17 26.88 15.55 25.37
N LEU A 18 27.07 14.23 25.33
CA LEU A 18 26.85 13.43 24.12
C LEU A 18 25.33 13.38 23.88
N LEU A 19 24.84 14.26 23.01
CA LEU A 19 23.46 14.25 22.53
C LEU A 19 23.24 13.00 21.68
N LEU A 20 22.69 11.95 22.29
CA LEU A 20 22.05 10.84 21.58
C LEU A 20 20.81 11.40 20.87
N LEU A 21 20.96 11.75 19.59
CA LEU A 21 19.83 12.02 18.72
C LEU A 21 19.10 10.70 18.50
N PRO A 22 17.83 10.54 18.91
CA PRO A 22 17.02 9.42 18.46
C PRO A 22 16.87 9.54 16.95
N GLY A 23 17.30 8.51 16.21
CA GLY A 23 17.02 8.43 14.78
C GLY A 23 15.51 8.40 14.54
N PRO A 24 15.02 8.96 13.42
CA PRO A 24 13.62 8.77 13.04
C PRO A 24 13.35 7.28 12.93
N ALA A 25 12.61 6.74 13.90
CA ALA A 25 11.94 5.47 13.75
C ALA A 25 10.85 5.70 12.71
N GLU A 26 11.06 5.20 11.49
CA GLU A 26 9.99 5.13 10.51
C GLU A 26 8.92 4.19 11.08
N ALA A 27 7.86 4.80 11.58
CA ALA A 27 6.64 4.10 11.93
C ALA A 27 6.06 3.56 10.62
N GLN A 28 6.33 2.29 10.32
CA GLN A 28 5.58 1.49 9.36
C GLN A 28 4.16 1.32 9.90
N MET A 29 3.33 2.37 9.80
CA MET A 29 1.88 2.25 10.00
C MET A 29 1.20 2.03 8.65
N GLY A 30 1.53 0.91 8.01
CA GLY A 30 0.65 0.28 7.03
C GLY A 30 -0.36 -0.59 7.77
N GLY A 31 -1.17 0.02 8.65
CA GLY A 31 -2.23 -0.65 9.41
C GLY A 31 -3.46 -0.99 8.58
N HIS A 32 -3.28 -1.23 7.27
CA HIS A 32 -4.32 -1.82 6.44
C HIS A 32 -4.24 -3.33 6.65
N GLY A 33 -5.08 -3.82 7.56
CA GLY A 33 -5.40 -5.24 7.58
C GLY A 33 -5.81 -5.70 6.17
N PRO A 34 -5.71 -6.99 5.86
CA PRO A 34 -5.92 -7.53 4.51
C PRO A 34 -7.23 -7.02 3.88
N ASP A 35 -7.11 -6.47 2.66
CA ASP A 35 -8.22 -5.88 1.90
C ASP A 35 -9.27 -6.92 1.49
N ALA A 36 -8.90 -8.21 1.47
CA ALA A 36 -9.75 -9.35 1.17
C ALA A 36 -9.27 -10.65 1.84
N TRP A 37 -10.18 -11.60 1.99
CA TRP A 37 -9.94 -12.93 2.57
C TRP A 37 -10.45 -14.03 1.66
N ARG A 38 -9.81 -15.21 1.70
CA ARG A 38 -10.26 -16.40 0.99
C ARG A 38 -10.36 -17.62 1.89
N VAL A 39 -11.21 -18.56 1.50
CA VAL A 39 -11.33 -19.88 2.13
C VAL A 39 -10.17 -20.76 1.69
N THR A 40 -9.55 -21.44 2.64
CA THR A 40 -8.47 -22.40 2.40
C THR A 40 -8.60 -23.63 3.30
N GLY A 41 -7.95 -24.73 2.92
CA GLY A 41 -7.95 -25.96 3.73
C GLY A 41 -9.29 -26.69 3.81
N VAL A 42 -10.25 -26.34 2.94
CA VAL A 42 -11.51 -27.04 2.71
C VAL A 42 -11.39 -27.80 1.38
N THR A 43 -11.84 -29.06 1.32
CA THR A 43 -11.77 -29.87 0.10
C THR A 43 -12.78 -29.39 -0.94
N SER A 44 -12.55 -29.64 -2.23
CA SER A 44 -13.41 -29.15 -3.32
C SER A 44 -14.82 -29.72 -3.37
N ASP A 45 -15.05 -30.80 -2.62
CA ASP A 45 -16.36 -31.42 -2.41
C ASP A 45 -17.03 -31.01 -1.08
N ASP A 46 -16.44 -30.08 -0.34
CA ASP A 46 -16.93 -29.60 0.97
C ASP A 46 -17.09 -28.07 1.00
N VAL A 47 -17.62 -27.55 2.11
CA VAL A 47 -17.91 -26.14 2.30
C VAL A 47 -17.48 -25.64 3.68
N LEU A 48 -17.12 -24.35 3.75
CA LEU A 48 -16.86 -23.70 5.02
C LEU A 48 -18.19 -23.25 5.65
N ASN A 49 -18.58 -23.87 6.75
CA ASN A 49 -19.82 -23.55 7.46
C ASN A 49 -19.79 -22.16 8.13
N LEU A 50 -20.76 -21.30 7.81
CA LEU A 50 -21.06 -20.06 8.53
C LEU A 50 -21.95 -20.37 9.73
N ARG A 51 -21.58 -19.88 10.91
CA ARG A 51 -22.32 -20.12 12.15
C ARG A 51 -22.86 -18.85 12.78
N MET A 52 -23.94 -19.00 13.54
CA MET A 52 -24.58 -17.89 14.27
C MET A 52 -23.66 -17.28 15.35
N GLY A 53 -22.66 -18.02 15.83
CA GLY A 53 -21.72 -17.57 16.86
C GLY A 53 -20.36 -18.26 16.76
N PRO A 54 -19.37 -17.77 17.53
CA PRO A 54 -18.00 -18.26 17.48
C PRO A 54 -17.86 -19.62 18.17
N GLY A 55 -17.94 -20.70 17.40
CA GLY A 55 -17.78 -22.06 17.89
C GLY A 55 -18.64 -23.09 17.17
N THR A 56 -18.22 -24.35 17.25
CA THR A 56 -18.97 -25.50 16.69
C THR A 56 -20.30 -25.78 17.39
N ARG A 57 -20.54 -25.20 18.57
CA ARG A 57 -21.80 -25.31 19.32
C ARG A 57 -22.94 -24.47 18.74
N TYR A 58 -22.63 -23.47 17.92
CA TYR A 58 -23.63 -22.60 17.31
C TYR A 58 -24.19 -23.22 16.03
N PRO A 59 -25.47 -23.02 15.72
CA PRO A 59 -26.08 -23.56 14.51
C PRO A 59 -25.40 -23.00 13.25
N ILE A 60 -25.38 -23.82 12.20
CA ILE A 60 -24.95 -23.43 10.86
C ILE A 60 -26.09 -22.62 10.23
N ILE A 61 -25.77 -21.45 9.70
CA ILE A 61 -26.72 -20.51 9.09
C ILE A 61 -26.42 -20.24 7.61
N GLY A 62 -25.34 -20.82 7.08
CA GLY A 62 -24.94 -20.71 5.69
C GLY A 62 -23.60 -21.41 5.43
N SER A 63 -23.07 -21.25 4.22
CA SER A 63 -21.77 -21.80 3.84
C SER A 63 -21.05 -20.92 2.82
N PHE A 64 -19.72 -20.92 2.86
CA PHE A 64 -18.87 -20.46 1.76
C PHE A 64 -18.34 -21.66 0.99
N ALA A 65 -18.12 -21.50 -0.32
CA ALA A 65 -17.43 -22.49 -1.13
C ALA A 65 -15.99 -22.71 -0.63
N HIS A 66 -15.42 -23.88 -0.95
CA HIS A 66 -14.08 -24.28 -0.54
C HIS A 66 -12.95 -23.33 -0.96
N ASP A 67 -13.19 -22.52 -1.99
CA ASP A 67 -12.29 -21.58 -2.64
C ASP A 67 -12.87 -20.15 -2.67
N ALA A 68 -13.90 -19.86 -1.87
CA ALA A 68 -14.53 -18.54 -1.87
C ALA A 68 -13.51 -17.44 -1.54
N ALA A 69 -13.38 -16.46 -2.43
CA ALA A 69 -12.44 -15.35 -2.36
C ALA A 69 -13.16 -13.99 -2.26
N GLY A 70 -12.42 -12.90 -2.06
CA GLY A 70 -13.01 -11.56 -1.91
C GLY A 70 -13.92 -11.39 -0.69
N LEU A 71 -13.69 -12.19 0.38
CA LEU A 71 -14.46 -12.12 1.62
C LEU A 71 -13.98 -10.94 2.48
N THR A 72 -14.90 -10.34 3.24
CA THR A 72 -14.58 -9.28 4.20
C THR A 72 -14.60 -9.83 5.61
N MET A 73 -13.55 -9.53 6.39
CA MET A 73 -13.49 -9.84 7.81
C MET A 73 -13.97 -8.65 8.63
N THR A 74 -15.05 -8.84 9.39
CA THR A 74 -15.57 -7.79 10.28
C THR A 74 -14.81 -7.77 11.61
N THR A 75 -14.62 -8.93 12.24
CA THR A 75 -13.91 -9.05 13.53
C THR A 75 -13.57 -10.51 13.83
N CYS A 76 -12.66 -10.76 14.77
CA CYS A 76 -12.36 -12.10 15.28
C CYS A 76 -12.42 -12.17 16.80
N VAL A 77 -12.73 -13.36 17.32
CA VAL A 77 -12.68 -13.69 18.75
C VAL A 77 -11.88 -14.97 19.00
N PRO A 78 -11.19 -15.09 20.15
CA PRO A 78 -10.96 -14.03 21.13
C PRO A 78 -10.16 -12.87 20.50
N PHE A 79 -10.43 -11.66 20.97
CA PHE A 79 -9.65 -10.49 20.54
C PHE A 79 -8.19 -10.68 20.99
N MET A 80 -7.27 -10.42 20.08
CA MET A 80 -5.83 -10.34 20.34
C MET A 80 -5.33 -9.06 19.69
N THR A 81 -4.46 -8.32 20.37
CA THR A 81 -3.78 -7.20 19.70
C THR A 81 -2.87 -7.73 18.61
N GLU A 82 -2.58 -6.90 17.61
CA GLU A 82 -1.67 -7.23 16.52
C GLU A 82 -0.30 -7.68 17.04
N ALA A 83 0.27 -6.91 17.98
CA ALA A 83 1.51 -7.25 18.66
C ALA A 83 1.43 -8.62 19.35
N GLN A 84 0.35 -8.92 20.08
CA GLN A 84 0.16 -10.24 20.70
C GLN A 84 0.02 -11.37 19.67
N GLY A 85 -0.63 -11.11 18.54
CA GLY A 85 -0.80 -12.10 17.47
C GLY A 85 0.51 -12.44 16.75
N MET A 86 1.35 -11.44 16.48
CA MET A 86 2.60 -11.61 15.73
C MET A 86 3.77 -12.13 16.57
N THR A 87 3.78 -11.83 17.87
CA THR A 87 4.94 -12.13 18.74
C THR A 87 4.86 -13.47 19.46
N MET A 88 3.70 -14.13 19.42
CA MET A 88 3.46 -15.33 20.21
C MET A 88 3.80 -16.60 19.41
N THR A 89 4.69 -17.44 19.95
CA THR A 89 5.11 -18.68 19.28
C THR A 89 4.00 -19.74 19.31
N PRO A 90 4.05 -20.76 18.43
CA PRO A 90 3.12 -21.90 18.50
C PRO A 90 3.10 -22.58 19.88
N GLU A 91 4.24 -22.71 20.54
CA GLU A 91 4.39 -23.33 21.86
C GLU A 91 3.77 -22.47 22.97
N GLU A 92 3.88 -21.15 22.87
CA GLU A 92 3.21 -20.21 23.75
C GLU A 92 1.70 -20.30 23.64
N ARG A 93 1.18 -20.38 22.41
CA ARG A 93 -0.26 -20.55 22.15
C ARG A 93 -0.82 -21.83 22.76
N GLU A 94 -0.10 -22.94 22.59
CA GLU A 94 -0.49 -24.25 23.13
C GLU A 94 -0.49 -24.22 24.66
N ARG A 95 0.58 -23.68 25.27
CA ARG A 95 0.69 -23.54 26.73
C ARG A 95 -0.41 -22.68 27.34
N LEU A 96 -0.86 -21.65 26.63
CA LEU A 96 -1.95 -20.78 27.06
C LEU A 96 -3.34 -21.39 26.83
N ASN A 97 -3.43 -22.54 26.15
CA ASN A 97 -4.69 -23.22 25.80
C ASN A 97 -5.72 -22.25 25.21
N LEU A 98 -5.26 -21.40 24.27
CA LEU A 98 -6.11 -20.36 23.70
C LEU A 98 -7.27 -21.00 22.93
N PRO A 99 -8.51 -20.51 23.10
CA PRO A 99 -9.63 -21.04 22.34
C PRO A 99 -9.39 -20.82 20.84
N PRO A 100 -9.89 -21.72 19.97
CA PRO A 100 -9.78 -21.55 18.54
C PRO A 100 -10.28 -20.16 18.11
N ARG A 101 -9.56 -19.51 17.21
CA ARG A 101 -9.97 -18.20 16.68
C ARG A 101 -11.13 -18.38 15.70
N TRP A 102 -12.17 -17.59 15.88
CA TRP A 102 -13.33 -17.50 14.99
C TRP A 102 -13.46 -16.08 14.46
N CYS A 103 -13.81 -15.92 13.20
CA CYS A 103 -13.95 -14.62 12.57
C CYS A 103 -15.35 -14.46 11.97
N LEU A 104 -15.95 -13.29 12.17
CA LEU A 104 -17.20 -12.89 11.53
C LEU A 104 -16.86 -12.42 10.12
N MET A 105 -17.33 -13.18 9.14
CA MET A 105 -17.02 -12.97 7.72
C MET A 105 -18.30 -12.64 6.95
N SER A 106 -18.17 -11.85 5.89
CA SER A 106 -19.23 -11.62 4.92
C SER A 106 -18.75 -11.79 3.49
N ASP A 107 -19.66 -12.18 2.59
CA ASP A 107 -19.41 -12.08 1.15
C ASP A 107 -19.33 -10.61 0.70
N ALA A 108 -18.81 -10.38 -0.52
CA ALA A 108 -18.63 -9.04 -1.09
C ALA A 108 -19.94 -8.22 -1.23
N GLN A 109 -21.10 -8.86 -1.15
CA GLN A 109 -22.42 -8.23 -1.26
C GLN A 109 -23.14 -8.17 0.09
N ALA A 110 -22.47 -8.56 1.19
CA ALA A 110 -23.03 -8.71 2.52
C ALA A 110 -24.32 -9.54 2.59
N ARG A 111 -24.54 -10.46 1.63
CA ARG A 111 -25.74 -11.32 1.59
C ARG A 111 -25.61 -12.52 2.52
N SER A 112 -24.39 -13.03 2.68
CA SER A 112 -24.04 -14.11 3.57
C SER A 112 -23.08 -13.58 4.63
N GLN A 113 -23.48 -13.64 5.91
CA GLN A 113 -22.63 -13.24 7.04
C GLN A 113 -22.73 -14.26 8.17
N GLY A 114 -21.58 -14.62 8.75
CA GLY A 114 -21.54 -15.56 9.87
C GLY A 114 -20.13 -15.84 10.37
N TRP A 115 -20.06 -16.54 11.50
CA TRP A 115 -18.80 -16.92 12.14
C TRP A 115 -18.22 -18.16 11.48
N VAL A 116 -16.94 -18.09 11.10
CA VAL A 116 -16.17 -19.22 10.56
C VAL A 116 -14.90 -19.46 11.37
N ALA A 117 -14.35 -20.66 11.28
CA ALA A 117 -13.09 -21.00 11.94
C ALA A 117 -11.92 -20.34 11.20
N ALA A 118 -11.12 -19.52 11.89
CA ALA A 118 -10.09 -18.70 11.26
C ALA A 118 -8.92 -19.49 10.66
N ARG A 119 -8.80 -20.78 10.98
CA ARG A 119 -7.81 -21.69 10.37
C ARG A 119 -8.10 -22.03 8.91
N PHE A 120 -9.33 -21.77 8.45
CA PHE A 120 -9.76 -21.95 7.06
C PHE A 120 -9.78 -20.62 6.30
N LEU A 121 -9.13 -19.59 6.86
CA LEU A 121 -9.04 -18.27 6.29
C LEU A 121 -7.58 -17.95 6.05
N GLU A 122 -7.30 -17.44 4.87
CA GLU A 122 -6.03 -16.84 4.52
C GLU A 122 -6.31 -15.44 3.98
N GLU A 123 -5.36 -14.52 4.18
CA GLU A 123 -5.41 -13.24 3.47
C GLU A 123 -5.50 -13.57 1.98
N ASP A 124 -6.50 -12.98 1.33
CA ASP A 124 -6.57 -13.04 -0.11
C ASP A 124 -5.56 -12.02 -0.62
N THR A 125 -4.30 -12.45 -0.65
CA THR A 125 -3.18 -11.68 -1.18
C THR A 125 -3.30 -11.37 -2.67
N GLY A 126 -4.44 -11.72 -3.29
CA GLY A 126 -4.51 -12.11 -4.67
C GLY A 126 -3.54 -13.27 -4.85
N GLY A 127 -4.03 -14.51 -4.76
CA GLY A 127 -3.51 -15.47 -5.75
C GLY A 127 -3.69 -14.78 -7.12
N PRO A 128 -2.70 -14.83 -8.03
CA PRO A 128 -2.61 -13.93 -9.19
C PRO A 128 -4.02 -13.72 -9.72
N ALA A 129 -4.51 -12.47 -9.64
CA ALA A 129 -5.84 -12.11 -10.11
C ALA A 129 -6.02 -12.82 -11.45
N SER A 130 -6.94 -13.80 -11.53
CA SER A 130 -6.86 -14.94 -12.47
C SER A 130 -6.05 -14.60 -13.70
N ASP A 131 -4.78 -15.02 -13.88
CA ASP A 131 -3.74 -14.42 -14.78
C ASP A 131 -4.21 -13.24 -15.68
N GLN A 132 -5.19 -13.47 -16.55
CA GLN A 132 -6.04 -12.48 -17.22
C GLN A 132 -6.47 -11.21 -16.46
N ASP A 133 -6.91 -11.26 -15.21
CA ASP A 133 -7.35 -10.07 -14.44
C ASP A 133 -6.13 -9.27 -13.95
N GLY A 134 -5.06 -9.97 -13.54
CA GLY A 134 -3.78 -9.36 -13.21
C GLY A 134 -3.14 -8.70 -14.43
N ASP A 135 -3.13 -9.42 -15.55
CA ASP A 135 -2.67 -8.91 -16.84
C ASP A 135 -3.48 -7.67 -17.26
N ARG A 136 -4.82 -7.71 -17.12
CA ARG A 136 -5.66 -6.53 -17.41
C ARG A 136 -5.34 -5.35 -16.51
N MET A 137 -5.12 -5.59 -15.22
CA MET A 137 -4.73 -4.53 -14.28
C MET A 137 -3.37 -3.92 -14.64
N ILE A 138 -2.41 -4.75 -15.06
CA ILE A 138 -1.09 -4.30 -15.53
C ILE A 138 -1.24 -3.47 -16.83
N GLU A 139 -2.02 -3.95 -17.79
CA GLU A 139 -2.34 -3.21 -19.03
C GLU A 139 -3.02 -1.87 -18.75
N ASP A 140 -3.98 -1.85 -17.83
CA ASP A 140 -4.69 -0.64 -17.38
C ASP A 140 -3.74 0.36 -16.71
N ALA A 141 -2.79 -0.13 -15.90
CA ALA A 141 -1.78 0.68 -15.24
C ALA A 141 -0.83 1.32 -16.26
N VAL A 142 -0.27 0.53 -17.19
CA VAL A 142 0.60 1.04 -18.26
C VAL A 142 -0.16 2.06 -19.12
N SER A 143 -1.43 1.79 -19.42
CA SER A 143 -2.30 2.71 -20.16
C SER A 143 -2.58 4.00 -19.38
N LEU A 144 -2.77 3.92 -18.06
CA LEU A 144 -2.98 5.09 -17.21
C LEU A 144 -1.76 6.00 -17.20
N VAL A 145 -0.56 5.44 -17.00
CA VAL A 145 0.70 6.19 -17.00
C VAL A 145 0.98 6.78 -18.38
N SER A 146 0.75 6.02 -19.46
CA SER A 146 0.89 6.54 -20.84
C SER A 146 -0.05 7.72 -21.09
N ARG A 147 -1.30 7.66 -20.60
CA ARG A 147 -2.26 8.76 -20.68
C ARG A 147 -1.81 9.97 -19.84
N LEU A 148 -1.21 9.76 -18.67
CA LEU A 148 -0.70 10.84 -17.83
C LEU A 148 0.34 11.67 -18.60
N TYR A 149 1.39 11.02 -19.13
CA TYR A 149 2.43 11.70 -19.91
C TYR A 149 1.88 12.39 -21.15
N THR A 150 1.00 11.71 -21.91
CA THR A 150 0.35 12.31 -23.09
C THR A 150 -0.47 13.56 -22.74
N ARG A 151 -1.24 13.51 -21.65
CA ARG A 151 -2.07 14.63 -21.20
C ARG A 151 -1.22 15.77 -20.67
N HIS A 152 -0.12 15.46 -20.00
CA HIS A 152 0.85 16.44 -19.55
C HIS A 152 1.48 17.20 -20.72
N GLU A 153 1.94 16.51 -21.76
CA GLU A 153 2.45 17.17 -22.97
C GLU A 153 1.41 18.08 -23.63
N GLN A 154 0.17 17.62 -23.75
CA GLN A 154 -0.93 18.43 -24.28
C GLN A 154 -1.16 19.67 -23.42
N ALA A 155 -1.10 19.54 -22.09
CA ALA A 155 -1.23 20.68 -21.18
C ALA A 155 -0.08 21.68 -21.34
N MET A 156 1.15 21.20 -21.51
CA MET A 156 2.33 22.05 -21.75
C MET A 156 2.23 22.81 -23.08
N ARG A 157 1.54 22.26 -24.08
CA ARG A 157 1.20 22.95 -25.35
C ARG A 157 -0.02 23.87 -25.24
N GLY A 158 -0.69 23.91 -24.10
CA GLY A 158 -1.92 24.69 -23.88
C GLY A 158 -3.18 24.07 -24.51
N GLU A 159 -3.13 22.79 -24.88
CA GLU A 159 -4.23 22.07 -25.55
C GLU A 159 -5.16 21.34 -24.57
N ALA A 160 -4.72 21.15 -23.32
CA ALA A 160 -5.47 20.46 -22.28
C ALA A 160 -5.27 21.09 -20.90
N LEU A 161 -6.14 20.76 -19.95
CA LEU A 161 -5.91 21.05 -18.53
C LEU A 161 -4.81 20.12 -17.99
N SER A 162 -3.93 20.68 -17.15
CA SER A 162 -2.87 19.92 -16.49
C SER A 162 -3.44 18.71 -15.73
N PRO A 163 -2.86 17.51 -15.88
CA PRO A 163 -3.28 16.34 -15.13
C PRO A 163 -3.02 16.49 -13.63
N PHE A 164 -2.19 17.45 -13.23
CA PHE A 164 -1.92 17.79 -11.82
C PHE A 164 -2.92 18.79 -11.25
N SER A 165 -3.87 19.32 -12.03
CA SER A 165 -4.85 20.28 -11.50
C SER A 165 -5.99 19.57 -10.76
N HIS A 166 -6.63 20.26 -9.79
CA HIS A 166 -7.76 19.72 -9.00
C HIS A 166 -8.86 19.07 -9.86
N GLY A 167 -9.17 19.64 -11.02
CA GLY A 167 -10.22 19.13 -11.92
C GLY A 167 -9.82 17.89 -12.72
N ARG A 168 -8.55 17.46 -12.67
CA ARG A 168 -7.99 16.37 -13.50
C ARG A 168 -7.20 15.34 -12.70
N ALA A 169 -6.63 15.70 -11.55
CA ALA A 169 -5.78 14.82 -10.75
C ALA A 169 -6.48 13.53 -10.32
N ALA A 170 -7.78 13.58 -10.02
CA ALA A 170 -8.58 12.40 -9.70
C ALA A 170 -8.69 11.36 -10.83
N ASP A 171 -8.37 11.72 -12.09
CA ASP A 171 -8.32 10.77 -13.20
C ASP A 171 -7.09 9.87 -13.15
N PHE A 172 -6.05 10.27 -12.41
CA PHE A 172 -4.72 9.63 -12.42
C PHE A 172 -4.27 9.16 -11.04
N PHE A 173 -4.46 10.00 -10.03
CA PHE A 173 -3.94 9.80 -8.67
C PHE A 173 -5.00 9.23 -7.74
N PHE A 174 -4.53 8.60 -6.65
CA PHE A 174 -5.38 8.07 -5.60
C PHE A 174 -6.24 9.17 -4.98
N ALA A 175 -7.49 8.85 -4.64
CA ALA A 175 -8.46 9.82 -4.14
C ALA A 175 -7.96 10.61 -2.92
N GLY A 176 -7.19 9.96 -2.04
CA GLY A 176 -6.57 10.58 -0.86
C GLY A 176 -5.47 11.59 -1.19
N ASP A 177 -4.85 11.49 -2.36
CA ASP A 177 -3.66 12.27 -2.74
C ASP A 177 -3.97 13.42 -3.71
N VAL A 178 -5.18 13.45 -4.28
CA VAL A 178 -5.61 14.46 -5.27
C VAL A 178 -5.31 15.90 -4.82
N SER A 179 -5.65 16.27 -3.59
CA SER A 179 -5.39 17.62 -3.09
C SER A 179 -3.91 17.89 -2.91
N ALA A 180 -3.14 16.92 -2.42
CA ALA A 180 -1.70 17.07 -2.22
C ALA A 180 -0.99 17.30 -3.57
N VAL A 181 -1.36 16.53 -4.59
CA VAL A 181 -0.85 16.70 -5.96
C VAL A 181 -1.27 18.05 -6.53
N ALA A 182 -2.52 18.44 -6.36
CA ALA A 182 -3.05 19.64 -7.00
C ALA A 182 -2.66 20.96 -6.35
N ASP A 183 -2.38 20.95 -5.05
CA ASP A 183 -1.91 22.11 -4.30
C ASP A 183 -0.38 22.25 -4.30
N SER A 184 0.33 21.28 -4.87
CA SER A 184 1.79 21.25 -4.88
C SER A 184 2.39 22.41 -5.70
N GLN A 185 3.42 23.02 -5.12
CA GLN A 185 4.24 24.04 -5.79
C GLN A 185 5.47 23.38 -6.40
N TRP A 186 5.29 22.89 -7.62
CA TRP A 186 6.34 22.22 -8.39
C TRP A 186 7.46 23.21 -8.76
N GLN A 187 8.68 22.97 -8.29
CA GLN A 187 9.85 23.77 -8.66
C GLN A 187 10.45 23.33 -10.00
N ALA A 188 10.24 22.07 -10.36
CA ALA A 188 10.58 21.46 -11.64
C ALA A 188 9.34 20.74 -12.19
N ASP A 189 9.38 20.33 -13.46
CA ASP A 189 8.34 19.51 -14.03
C ASP A 189 8.20 18.18 -13.26
N PRO A 190 7.01 17.83 -12.76
CA PRO A 190 6.85 16.66 -11.91
C PRO A 190 7.07 15.33 -12.64
N LEU A 191 6.95 15.27 -13.97
CA LEU A 191 7.15 14.02 -14.73
C LEU A 191 8.55 13.86 -15.30
N TYR A 192 9.27 14.97 -15.50
CA TYR A 192 10.60 14.97 -16.12
C TYR A 192 11.72 15.39 -15.17
N ASP A 193 11.37 15.78 -13.94
CA ASP A 193 12.31 16.28 -12.92
C ASP A 193 13.28 17.34 -13.46
N ALA A 194 12.73 18.30 -14.21
CA ALA A 194 13.55 19.32 -14.85
C ALA A 194 12.79 20.62 -15.06
N GLN A 195 13.52 21.74 -15.03
CA GLN A 195 12.96 23.05 -15.38
C GLN A 195 12.88 23.27 -16.90
N ASP A 196 13.76 22.60 -17.65
CA ASP A 196 13.82 22.59 -19.10
C ASP A 196 14.08 21.15 -19.55
N PHE A 197 13.56 20.75 -20.70
CA PHE A 197 13.61 19.36 -21.15
C PHE A 197 13.56 19.22 -22.67
N ASP A 198 14.32 18.25 -23.17
CA ASP A 198 14.26 17.77 -24.56
C ASP A 198 14.08 16.26 -24.52
N ILE A 199 12.80 15.85 -24.48
CA ILE A 199 12.39 14.46 -24.24
C ILE A 199 12.34 13.69 -25.56
N THR A 200 13.10 12.61 -25.62
CA THR A 200 13.07 11.66 -26.73
C THR A 200 13.00 10.23 -26.22
N ASN A 201 12.69 9.28 -27.10
CA ASN A 201 12.66 7.84 -26.79
C ASN A 201 11.80 7.46 -25.57
N LEU A 202 10.71 8.19 -25.33
CA LEU A 202 9.80 7.92 -24.22
C LEU A 202 9.10 6.55 -24.40
N ARG A 203 9.21 5.71 -23.38
CA ARG A 203 8.59 4.37 -23.30
C ARG A 203 7.98 4.18 -21.92
N VAL A 204 6.76 3.64 -21.91
CA VAL A 204 6.05 3.27 -20.69
C VAL A 204 5.77 1.77 -20.76
N TYR A 205 6.20 1.02 -19.76
CA TYR A 205 6.02 -0.42 -19.71
C TYR A 205 6.02 -0.93 -18.26
N ALA A 206 5.38 -2.07 -18.01
CA ALA A 206 5.39 -2.67 -16.69
C ALA A 206 6.79 -3.19 -16.32
N ASP A 207 7.12 -3.22 -15.03
CA ASP A 207 8.37 -3.85 -14.56
C ASP A 207 8.49 -5.27 -15.15
N PRO A 208 9.57 -5.57 -15.89
CA PRO A 208 9.69 -6.82 -16.64
C PRO A 208 9.96 -8.05 -15.75
N GLU A 209 10.42 -7.83 -14.51
CA GLU A 209 10.73 -8.90 -13.56
C GLU A 209 9.57 -9.15 -12.61
N MET A 210 9.00 -8.07 -12.06
CA MET A 210 7.93 -8.16 -11.08
C MET A 210 6.88 -7.06 -11.31
N PRO A 211 6.05 -7.18 -12.37
CA PRO A 211 5.08 -6.14 -12.74
C PRO A 211 4.02 -5.90 -11.67
N MET A 212 3.74 -6.92 -10.85
CA MET A 212 2.83 -6.80 -9.70
C MET A 212 3.35 -7.60 -8.50
N PHE A 213 3.35 -6.98 -7.32
CA PHE A 213 3.67 -7.62 -6.05
C PHE A 213 2.68 -7.18 -4.97
N ARG A 214 1.94 -8.15 -4.39
CA ARG A 214 0.93 -7.91 -3.33
C ARG A 214 -0.04 -6.77 -3.71
N GLY A 215 -0.60 -6.86 -4.91
CA GLY A 215 -1.55 -5.88 -5.45
C GLY A 215 -0.97 -4.50 -5.84
N MET A 216 0.31 -4.23 -5.56
CA MET A 216 1.03 -3.07 -6.10
C MET A 216 1.52 -3.39 -7.50
N ILE A 217 1.24 -2.50 -8.45
CA ILE A 217 1.72 -2.58 -9.82
C ILE A 217 2.86 -1.59 -9.99
N THR A 218 3.96 -2.04 -10.60
CA THR A 218 5.12 -1.19 -10.88
C THR A 218 5.23 -0.97 -12.38
N VAL A 219 5.21 0.29 -12.79
CA VAL A 219 5.36 0.73 -14.18
C VAL A 219 6.62 1.57 -14.29
N TRP A 220 7.47 1.27 -15.25
CA TRP A 220 8.65 2.06 -15.58
C TRP A 220 8.34 3.01 -16.73
N VAL A 221 8.82 4.24 -16.58
CA VAL A 221 8.87 5.22 -17.65
C VAL A 221 10.33 5.51 -17.95
N GLU A 222 10.76 5.23 -19.16
CA GLU A 222 12.11 5.54 -19.63
C GLU A 222 12.06 6.55 -20.74
N PHE A 223 12.99 7.49 -20.73
CA PHE A 223 13.16 8.47 -21.78
C PHE A 223 14.60 8.98 -21.78
N GLU A 224 14.96 9.73 -22.81
CA GLU A 224 16.18 10.53 -22.83
C GLU A 224 15.81 12.00 -22.66
N ASN A 225 16.41 12.67 -21.68
CA ASN A 225 16.32 14.13 -21.53
C ASN A 225 17.66 14.75 -21.90
N PHE A 226 17.70 15.55 -22.97
CA PHE A 226 18.95 16.04 -23.58
C PHE A 226 19.94 14.90 -23.90
N GLY A 227 19.42 13.75 -24.35
CA GLY A 227 20.21 12.55 -24.65
C GLY A 227 20.72 11.78 -23.42
N GLN A 228 20.41 12.23 -22.20
CA GLN A 228 20.73 11.50 -20.97
C GLN A 228 19.58 10.56 -20.60
N PRO A 229 19.83 9.25 -20.44
CA PRO A 229 18.77 8.30 -20.10
C PRO A 229 18.25 8.58 -18.68
N GLN A 230 16.94 8.64 -18.56
CA GLN A 230 16.19 8.77 -17.33
C GLN A 230 15.27 7.56 -17.15
N ARG A 231 15.03 7.17 -15.90
CA ARG A 231 14.04 6.17 -15.54
C ARG A 231 13.25 6.66 -14.34
N VAL A 232 11.93 6.57 -14.45
CA VAL A 232 10.97 6.91 -13.40
C VAL A 232 10.20 5.65 -13.05
N GLU A 233 10.08 5.36 -11.76
CA GLU A 233 9.22 4.29 -11.26
C GLU A 233 7.87 4.87 -10.84
N VAL A 234 6.79 4.28 -11.34
CA VAL A 234 5.43 4.65 -10.98
C VAL A 234 4.77 3.47 -10.31
N ASN A 235 4.30 3.64 -9.07
CA ASN A 235 3.56 2.61 -8.36
C ASN A 235 2.07 2.91 -8.37
N LEU A 236 1.28 1.87 -8.59
CA LEU A 236 -0.16 1.96 -8.71
C LEU A 236 -0.86 0.85 -7.94
N ARG A 237 -2.09 1.12 -7.50
CA ARG A 237 -2.99 0.14 -6.89
C ARG A 237 -4.45 0.40 -7.27
N PRO A 238 -5.35 -0.58 -7.18
CA PRO A 238 -6.79 -0.32 -7.19
C PRO A 238 -7.17 0.67 -6.10
N ASP A 239 -7.94 1.69 -6.44
CA ASP A 239 -8.44 2.71 -5.51
C ASP A 239 -9.90 2.40 -5.13
N PRO A 240 -10.16 1.87 -3.93
CA PRO A 240 -11.51 1.47 -3.51
C PRO A 240 -12.43 2.67 -3.26
N ASP A 241 -11.89 3.88 -3.09
CA ASP A 241 -12.66 5.10 -2.88
C ASP A 241 -13.14 5.71 -4.20
N GLN A 242 -12.62 5.23 -5.34
CA GLN A 242 -13.07 5.61 -6.67
C GLN A 242 -14.29 4.79 -7.13
N PRO A 243 -15.24 5.41 -7.86
CA PRO A 243 -16.38 4.69 -8.40
C PRO A 243 -15.94 3.70 -9.51
N GLY A 244 -16.30 2.43 -9.36
CA GLY A 244 -16.03 1.38 -10.34
C GLY A 244 -16.05 0.01 -9.69
N ARG A 245 -16.44 -1.04 -10.44
CA ARG A 245 -16.25 -2.44 -10.01
C ARG A 245 -15.71 -3.28 -11.17
N PRO A 246 -14.49 -3.84 -11.07
CA PRO A 246 -13.53 -3.66 -9.95
C PRO A 246 -13.08 -2.19 -9.78
N ALA A 247 -12.52 -1.87 -8.62
CA ALA A 247 -11.97 -0.55 -8.32
C ALA A 247 -10.90 -0.18 -9.36
N PRO A 248 -10.90 1.05 -9.91
CA PRO A 248 -9.96 1.42 -10.95
C PRO A 248 -8.55 1.61 -10.38
N VAL A 249 -7.53 1.25 -11.15
CA VAL A 249 -6.13 1.46 -10.76
C VAL A 249 -5.80 2.97 -10.77
N ARG A 250 -5.08 3.43 -9.75
CA ARG A 250 -4.60 4.81 -9.58
C ARG A 250 -3.16 4.84 -9.11
N ILE A 251 -2.48 5.94 -9.45
CA ILE A 251 -1.10 6.22 -9.05
C ILE A 251 -1.11 6.60 -7.57
N ILE A 252 -0.23 5.96 -6.82
CA ILE A 252 0.04 6.27 -5.40
C ILE A 252 1.41 6.92 -5.21
N ARG A 253 2.30 6.79 -6.21
CA ARG A 253 3.66 7.27 -6.15
C ARG A 253 4.30 7.37 -7.53
N ILE A 254 5.05 8.44 -7.74
CA ILE A 254 6.01 8.63 -8.82
C ILE A 254 7.38 8.89 -8.17
N ASP A 255 8.38 8.09 -8.54
CA ASP A 255 9.70 8.05 -7.93
C ASP A 255 10.79 8.27 -9.00
N HIS A 256 11.56 9.34 -8.82
CA HIS A 256 12.70 9.74 -9.65
C HIS A 256 14.06 9.30 -9.05
N GLY A 257 14.04 8.48 -8.00
CA GLY A 257 15.21 8.01 -7.25
C GLY A 257 15.60 8.95 -6.12
N GLU A 258 15.94 10.20 -6.44
CA GLU A 258 16.36 11.19 -5.42
C GLU A 258 15.18 11.89 -4.75
N TRP A 259 14.02 11.90 -5.40
CA TRP A 259 12.78 12.41 -4.83
C TRP A 259 11.58 11.69 -5.43
N GLN A 260 10.46 11.81 -4.74
CA GLN A 260 9.21 11.17 -5.08
C GLN A 260 8.03 12.03 -4.63
N PHE A 261 6.86 11.79 -5.23
CA PHE A 261 5.60 12.38 -4.82
C PHE A 261 4.44 11.41 -5.05
N PRO A 262 3.27 11.63 -4.43
CA PRO A 262 2.08 10.83 -4.70
C PRO A 262 1.62 10.89 -6.15
#